data_AF-G0N644-F1
#
_entry.id   AF-G0N644-F1
#
_cell.length_a   1.000
_cell.length_b   1.000
_cell.length_c   1.000
_cell.angle_alpha   90.00
_cell.angle_beta   90.00
_cell.angle_gamma   90.00
#
_symmetry.space_group_name_H-M   'P 1'
#
loop_
_entity.id
_entity.type
_entity.pdbx_description
1 polymer ?
#
loop_
_entity_poly.entity_id
_entity_poly.type
_entity_poly.pdbx_seq_one_letter_code
_entity_poly.pdbx_strand_id
1 'polypeptide(L)'
;MSLKHYTAQGYEAFQETLKSIGKGQRVVALFTGSKSLTTGESWCSRCAIAELVIDEVIKGADVAGIDVHFVTVFVGNREVWRDPSVGFRTDPALKLSCIPTLLEIGNKSKRLTPPDIYQAQRVKYYFTEE
;
A
#
# COMPACT_ATOMS: atom_id res chain seq x y z
N MET A 1 -15.27 7.48 -13.38
CA MET A 1 -15.00 6.89 -12.04
C MET A 1 -13.64 7.41 -11.61
N SER A 2 -13.42 7.66 -10.32
CA SER A 2 -12.20 8.30 -9.81
C SER A 2 -11.55 7.41 -8.76
N LEU A 3 -10.25 7.58 -8.58
CA LEU A 3 -9.51 6.90 -7.52
C LEU A 3 -10.16 7.17 -6.15
N LYS A 4 -10.39 6.11 -5.37
CA LYS A 4 -10.92 6.19 -4.00
C LYS A 4 -9.82 5.82 -3.01
N HIS A 5 -9.56 6.68 -2.04
CA HIS A 5 -8.49 6.47 -1.06
C HIS A 5 -9.06 6.00 0.29
N TYR A 6 -8.45 4.96 0.84
CA TYR A 6 -8.74 4.38 2.15
C TYR A 6 -7.48 4.32 3.00
N THR A 7 -7.65 4.29 4.31
CA THR A 7 -6.56 4.09 5.26
C THR A 7 -6.91 2.98 6.24
N ALA A 8 -5.96 2.09 6.49
CA ALA A 8 -6.09 0.98 7.43
C ALA A 8 -4.90 0.93 8.40
N GLN A 9 -5.17 0.67 9.67
CA GLN A 9 -4.16 0.51 10.72
C GLN A 9 -4.14 -0.95 11.17
N GLY A 10 -3.08 -1.68 10.84
CA GLY A 10 -2.95 -3.09 11.16
C GLY A 10 -3.70 -4.01 10.21
N TYR A 11 -3.52 -5.32 10.42
CA TYR A 11 -4.01 -6.36 9.51
C TYR A 11 -5.53 -6.51 9.55
N GLU A 12 -6.15 -6.43 10.72
CA GLU A 12 -7.60 -6.59 10.87
C GLU A 12 -8.37 -5.47 10.17
N ALA A 13 -8.01 -4.20 10.42
CA ALA A 13 -8.61 -3.06 9.75
C ALA A 13 -8.42 -3.10 8.23
N PHE A 14 -7.30 -3.64 7.76
CA PHE A 14 -7.07 -3.86 6.33
C PHE A 14 -8.06 -4.88 5.76
N GLN A 15 -8.28 -6.01 6.44
CA GLN A 15 -9.25 -7.02 6.02
C GLN A 15 -10.69 -6.47 6.02
N GLU A 16 -11.05 -5.64 6.99
CA GLU A 16 -12.35 -4.95 7.01
C GLU A 16 -12.52 -3.97 5.86
N THR A 17 -11.46 -3.22 5.52
CA THR A 17 -11.45 -2.31 4.37
C THR A 17 -11.64 -3.08 3.06
N LEU A 18 -11.01 -4.24 2.90
CA LEU A 18 -11.23 -5.07 1.72
C LEU A 18 -12.67 -5.59 1.63
N LYS A 19 -13.27 -5.96 2.77
CA LYS A 19 -14.68 -6.39 2.82
C LYS A 19 -15.63 -5.26 2.44
N SER A 20 -15.36 -4.02 2.86
CA SER A 20 -16.22 -2.87 2.57
C SER A 20 -16.13 -2.41 1.10
N ILE A 21 -14.96 -2.55 0.47
CA ILE A 21 -14.80 -2.30 -0.97
C ILE A 21 -15.59 -3.32 -1.80
N GLY A 22 -15.64 -4.57 -1.36
CA GLY A 22 -16.36 -5.64 -2.04
C GLY A 22 -15.54 -6.35 -3.12
N LYS A 23 -16.09 -7.46 -3.63
CA LYS A 23 -15.41 -8.32 -4.61
C LYS A 23 -15.48 -7.73 -6.03
N GLY A 24 -14.48 -8.04 -6.86
CA GLY A 24 -14.43 -7.64 -8.26
C GLY A 24 -14.02 -6.19 -8.51
N GLN A 25 -13.72 -5.43 -7.44
CA GLN A 25 -13.12 -4.10 -7.55
C GLN A 25 -11.60 -4.21 -7.64
N ARG A 26 -10.97 -3.35 -8.43
CA ARG A 26 -9.51 -3.25 -8.47
C ARG A 26 -9.03 -2.55 -7.20
N VAL A 27 -8.25 -3.25 -6.38
CA VAL A 27 -7.70 -2.71 -5.12
C VAL A 27 -6.19 -2.73 -5.17
N VAL A 28 -5.58 -1.56 -4.95
CA VAL A 28 -4.12 -1.40 -4.82
C VAL A 28 -3.81 -0.97 -3.39
N ALA A 29 -3.01 -1.74 -2.68
CA ALA A 29 -2.63 -1.48 -1.31
C ALA A 29 -1.15 -1.08 -1.19
N LEU A 30 -0.87 0.04 -0.53
CA LEU A 30 0.46 0.45 -0.11
C LEU A 30 0.66 0.01 1.35
N PHE A 31 1.59 -0.91 1.58
CA PHE A 31 2.01 -1.32 2.91
C PHE A 31 3.19 -0.47 3.36
N THR A 32 3.01 0.28 4.44
CA THR A 32 3.97 1.24 4.98
C THR A 32 4.07 1.14 6.50
N GLY A 33 5.18 1.61 7.07
CA GLY A 33 5.38 1.61 8.52
C GLY A 33 4.48 2.62 9.22
N SER A 34 3.86 2.25 10.34
CA SER A 34 3.03 3.17 11.12
C SER A 34 3.81 4.43 11.52
N LYS A 35 3.08 5.54 11.53
CA LYS A 35 3.58 6.82 12.05
C LYS A 35 3.54 6.80 13.56
N SER A 36 4.56 7.36 14.20
CA SER A 36 4.60 7.56 15.63
C SER A 36 3.44 8.46 16.05
N LEU A 37 2.69 8.08 17.08
CA LEU A 37 1.59 8.91 17.61
C LEU A 37 2.10 10.22 18.24
N THR A 38 3.38 10.27 18.63
CA THR A 38 3.98 11.43 19.29
C THR A 38 4.67 12.39 18.32
N THR A 39 5.32 11.89 17.26
CA THR A 39 6.06 12.73 16.30
C THR A 39 5.39 12.81 14.92
N GLY A 40 4.40 11.95 14.64
CA GLY A 40 3.82 11.83 13.30
C GLY A 40 4.75 11.20 12.26
N GLU A 41 5.97 10.83 12.63
CA GLU A 41 6.98 10.31 11.70
C GLU A 41 6.89 8.80 11.58
N SER A 42 7.06 8.27 10.36
CA SER A 42 7.21 6.83 10.18
C SER A 42 8.57 6.38 10.72
N TRP A 43 8.59 5.27 11.46
CA TRP A 43 9.85 4.63 11.90
C TRP A 43 10.66 4.07 10.72
N CYS A 44 10.06 4.03 9.53
CA CYS A 44 10.68 3.60 8.29
C CYS A 44 11.01 4.82 7.41
N SER A 45 12.28 5.24 7.42
CA SER A 45 12.73 6.40 6.63
C SER A 45 12.45 6.27 5.12
N ARG A 46 12.63 5.06 4.59
CA ARG A 46 12.33 4.75 3.18
C ARG A 46 10.84 4.78 2.84
N CYS A 47 9.97 4.59 3.83
CA CYS A 47 8.53 4.56 3.62
C CYS A 47 7.99 5.98 3.37
N ALA A 48 8.57 7.01 3.99
CA ALA A 48 8.21 8.40 3.72
C ALA A 48 8.48 8.81 2.27
N ILE A 49 9.58 8.36 1.68
CA ILE A 49 9.91 8.62 0.27
C ILE A 49 8.86 7.99 -0.66
N ALA A 50 8.51 6.73 -0.43
CA ALA A 50 7.48 6.06 -1.24
C ALA A 50 6.11 6.73 -1.09
N GLU A 51 5.74 7.16 0.10
CA GLU A 51 4.47 7.86 0.35
C GLU A 51 4.38 9.15 -0.47
N LEU A 52 5.45 9.96 -0.50
CA LEU A 52 5.52 11.18 -1.32
C LEU A 52 5.39 10.89 -2.81
N VAL A 53 6.13 9.90 -3.32
CA VAL A 53 6.09 9.52 -4.74
C VAL A 53 4.70 9.02 -5.14
N ILE A 54 4.07 8.21 -4.30
CA ILE A 54 2.74 7.65 -4.58
C ILE A 54 1.68 8.76 -4.51
N ASP A 55 1.73 9.63 -3.50
CA ASP A 55 0.80 10.74 -3.34
C ASP A 55 0.85 11.70 -4.55
N GLU A 56 2.04 12.00 -5.07
CA GLU A 56 2.21 12.79 -6.29
C GLU A 56 1.57 12.09 -7.50
N VAL A 57 1.82 10.79 -7.67
CA VAL A 57 1.32 10.02 -8.82
C VAL A 57 -0.20 9.87 -8.79
N ILE A 58 -0.81 9.52 -7.65
CA ILE A 58 -2.26 9.31 -7.56
C ILE A 58 -3.06 10.62 -7.71
N LYS A 59 -2.45 11.76 -7.38
CA LYS A 59 -3.01 13.10 -7.63
C LYS A 59 -2.83 13.56 -9.07
N GLY A 60 -1.92 12.93 -9.82
CA GLY A 60 -1.70 13.19 -11.24
C GLY A 60 -2.93 12.84 -12.09
N ALA A 61 -3.20 13.66 -13.10
CA ALA A 61 -4.39 13.52 -13.96
C ALA A 61 -4.51 12.13 -14.63
N ASP A 62 -3.38 11.50 -14.93
CA ASP A 62 -3.34 10.17 -15.56
C ASP A 62 -3.87 9.06 -14.66
N VAL A 63 -3.77 9.21 -13.33
CA VAL A 63 -4.14 8.18 -12.35
C VAL A 63 -5.42 8.55 -11.60
N ALA A 64 -5.66 9.84 -11.36
CA ALA A 64 -6.83 10.31 -10.62
C ALA A 64 -8.17 9.86 -11.24
N GLY A 65 -8.20 9.70 -12.58
CA GLY A 65 -9.37 9.23 -13.33
C GLY A 65 -9.53 7.71 -13.45
N ILE A 66 -8.62 6.92 -12.86
CA ILE A 66 -8.69 5.45 -12.91
C ILE A 66 -9.67 4.95 -11.84
N ASP A 67 -10.53 3.99 -12.20
CA ASP A 67 -11.40 3.32 -11.24
C ASP A 67 -10.61 2.29 -10.41
N VAL A 68 -9.96 2.79 -9.36
CA VAL A 68 -9.15 1.97 -8.45
C VAL A 68 -9.38 2.38 -7.01
N HIS A 69 -9.46 1.38 -6.14
CA HIS A 69 -9.49 1.57 -4.70
C HIS A 69 -8.06 1.51 -4.16
N PHE A 70 -7.51 2.67 -3.80
CA PHE A 70 -6.19 2.78 -3.22
C PHE A 70 -6.26 2.70 -1.69
N VAL A 71 -5.50 1.81 -1.07
CA VAL A 71 -5.51 1.60 0.39
C VAL A 71 -4.11 1.83 0.96
N THR A 72 -3.95 2.83 1.81
CA THR A 72 -2.74 2.98 2.62
C THR A 72 -2.86 2.13 3.87
N VAL A 73 -2.01 1.11 4.00
CA VAL A 73 -1.99 0.15 5.10
C VAL A 73 -0.77 0.38 5.97
N PHE A 74 -1.02 0.80 7.20
CA PHE A 74 0.01 0.93 8.21
C PHE A 74 0.21 -0.41 8.92
N VAL A 75 1.37 -1.02 8.74
CA VAL A 75 1.63 -2.39 9.22
C VAL A 75 1.85 -2.53 10.72
N GLY A 76 1.83 -1.41 11.46
CA GLY A 76 2.19 -1.35 12.87
C GLY A 76 3.57 -0.73 13.10
N ASN A 77 4.01 -0.80 14.36
CA ASN A 77 5.35 -0.39 14.75
C ASN A 77 6.42 -1.37 14.21
N ARG A 78 7.70 -1.03 14.40
CA ARG A 78 8.83 -1.84 13.92
C ARG A 78 8.85 -3.26 14.52
N GLU A 79 8.37 -3.43 15.75
CA GLU A 79 8.35 -4.70 16.47
C GLU A 79 7.30 -5.65 15.87
N VAL A 80 6.08 -5.15 15.68
CA VAL A 80 4.99 -5.89 15.01
C VAL A 80 5.40 -6.32 13.60
N TRP A 81 6.06 -5.45 12.83
CA TRP A 81 6.50 -5.80 11.47
C TRP A 81 7.64 -6.83 11.42
N ARG A 82 8.49 -6.86 12.46
CA ARG A 82 9.61 -7.80 12.57
C ARG A 82 9.15 -9.21 12.90
N ASP A 83 8.00 -9.35 13.55
CA ASP A 83 7.42 -10.64 13.86
C ASP A 83 7.12 -11.42 12.57
N PRO A 84 7.74 -12.60 12.35
CA PRO A 84 7.46 -13.42 11.17
C PRO A 84 6.02 -13.95 11.14
N SER A 85 5.33 -14.00 12.29
CA SER A 85 3.97 -14.48 12.43
C SER A 85 2.90 -13.45 12.08
N VAL A 86 3.27 -12.17 11.90
CA VAL A 86 2.33 -11.10 11.58
C VAL A 86 1.53 -11.44 10.30
N GLY A 87 0.22 -11.17 10.33
CA GLY A 87 -0.72 -11.54 9.26
C GLY A 87 -0.25 -11.10 7.87
N PHE A 88 0.43 -9.95 7.76
CA PHE A 88 0.97 -9.45 6.50
C PHE A 88 2.04 -10.35 5.85
N ARG A 89 2.82 -11.09 6.65
CA ARG A 89 3.86 -12.01 6.18
C ARG A 89 3.31 -13.42 5.95
N THR A 90 2.37 -13.84 6.79
CA THR A 90 1.82 -15.20 6.79
C THR A 90 0.65 -15.38 5.84
N ASP A 91 -0.13 -14.32 5.58
CA ASP A 91 -1.26 -14.36 4.64
C ASP A 91 -0.76 -14.78 3.24
N PRO A 92 -1.23 -15.93 2.71
CA PRO A 92 -0.84 -16.37 1.39
C PRO A 92 -1.15 -15.34 0.31
N ALA A 93 -2.20 -14.53 0.45
CA ALA A 93 -2.60 -13.47 -0.47
C ALA A 93 -1.54 -12.36 -0.56
N LEU A 94 -0.86 -12.07 0.54
CA LEU A 94 0.05 -10.92 0.66
C LEU A 94 1.51 -11.35 0.58
N LYS A 95 1.94 -12.28 1.46
CA LYS A 95 3.33 -12.74 1.63
C LYS A 95 4.34 -11.60 1.50
N LEU A 96 4.17 -10.55 2.31
CA LEU A 96 5.03 -9.38 2.22
C LEU A 96 6.40 -9.71 2.81
N SER A 97 7.46 -9.47 2.04
CA SER A 97 8.85 -9.66 2.49
C SER A 97 9.47 -8.37 3.04
N CYS A 98 9.02 -7.23 2.53
CA CYS A 98 9.57 -5.91 2.84
C CYS A 98 8.49 -4.80 2.82
N ILE A 99 8.87 -3.64 3.34
CA ILE A 99 8.13 -2.38 3.22
C ILE A 99 9.10 -1.27 2.80
N PRO A 100 8.64 -0.21 2.11
CA PRO A 100 7.29 -0.04 1.59
C PRO A 100 7.01 -0.97 0.40
N THR A 101 5.80 -1.52 0.29
CA THR A 101 5.40 -2.38 -0.84
C THR A 101 4.05 -1.94 -1.38
N LEU A 102 3.94 -1.79 -2.69
CA LEU A 102 2.68 -1.60 -3.41
C LEU A 102 2.23 -2.95 -3.97
N LEU A 103 0.97 -3.34 -3.77
CA LEU A 103 0.45 -4.65 -4.19
C LEU A 103 -0.99 -4.52 -4.69
N GLU A 104 -1.29 -5.18 -5.81
CA GLU A 104 -2.67 -5.30 -6.30
C GLU A 104 -3.31 -6.53 -5.67
N ILE A 105 -4.40 -6.33 -4.94
CA ILE A 105 -5.04 -7.41 -4.19
C ILE A 105 -5.72 -8.37 -5.16
N GLY A 106 -5.41 -9.66 -5.01
CA GLY A 106 -5.84 -10.70 -5.95
C GLY A 106 -4.80 -11.03 -7.03
N ASN A 107 -3.79 -10.17 -7.26
CA ASN A 107 -2.70 -10.42 -8.20
C ASN A 107 -1.33 -10.30 -7.52
N LYS A 108 -0.84 -11.42 -6.97
CA LYS A 108 0.41 -11.45 -6.20
C LYS A 108 1.63 -11.02 -7.02
N SER A 109 1.62 -11.27 -8.32
CA SER A 109 2.73 -10.94 -9.21
C SER A 109 2.81 -9.44 -9.50
N LYS A 110 1.67 -8.74 -9.45
CA LYS A 110 1.60 -7.29 -9.61
C LYS A 110 1.87 -6.61 -8.28
N ARG A 111 3.16 -6.42 -8.00
CA ARG A 111 3.66 -5.68 -6.84
C ARG A 111 4.88 -4.85 -7.19
N LEU A 112 5.03 -3.70 -6.52
CA LEU A 112 6.18 -2.83 -6.62
C LEU A 112 6.88 -2.77 -5.27
N THR A 113 8.17 -3.05 -5.25
CA THR A 113 9.00 -3.07 -4.04
C THR A 113 10.19 -2.13 -4.23
N PRO A 114 10.95 -1.81 -3.17
CA PRO A 114 12.18 -1.03 -3.30
C PRO A 114 13.19 -1.73 -4.22
N PRO A 115 13.89 -1.01 -5.11
CA PRO A 115 13.93 0.45 -5.24
C PRO A 115 12.87 1.05 -6.19
N ASP A 116 12.12 0.24 -6.94
CA ASP A 116 11.24 0.72 -8.01
C ASP A 116 10.07 1.57 -7.51
N ILE A 117 9.60 1.31 -6.29
CA ILE A 117 8.54 2.11 -5.65
C ILE A 117 8.92 3.58 -5.41
N TYR A 118 10.21 3.91 -5.48
CA TYR A 118 10.69 5.30 -5.36
C TYR A 118 10.72 6.04 -6.70
N GLN A 119 10.43 5.37 -7.81
CA GLN A 119 10.43 5.96 -9.14
C GLN A 119 9.00 6.30 -9.54
N ALA A 120 8.66 7.60 -9.62
CA ALA A 120 7.33 8.07 -9.99
C ALA A 120 6.82 7.46 -11.30
N GLN A 121 7.71 7.30 -12.30
CA GLN A 121 7.37 6.68 -13.57
C GLN A 121 6.95 5.21 -13.43
N ARG A 122 7.62 4.43 -12.57
CA ARG A 122 7.27 3.02 -12.30
C ARG A 122 5.94 2.92 -11.58
N VAL A 123 5.70 3.79 -10.59
CA VAL A 123 4.44 3.86 -9.86
C VAL A 123 3.30 4.26 -10.81
N LYS A 124 3.49 5.27 -11.65
CA LYS A 124 2.51 5.68 -12.67
C LYS A 124 2.16 4.54 -13.62
N TYR A 125 3.18 3.88 -14.15
CA TYR A 125 3.01 2.71 -15.02
C TYR A 125 2.24 1.59 -14.32
N TYR A 126 2.55 1.32 -13.06
CA TYR A 126 1.85 0.34 -12.24
C TYR A 126 0.35 0.60 -12.11
N PHE A 127 -0.06 1.87 -11.97
CA PHE A 127 -1.48 2.23 -11.90
C PHE A 127 -2.17 2.21 -13.28
N THR A 128 -1.45 2.54 -14.35
CA THR A 128 -2.01 2.70 -15.70
C THR A 128 -2.02 1.42 -16.53
N GLU A 129 -1.15 0.45 -16.24
CA GLU A 129 -1.24 -0.89 -16.83
C GLU A 129 -2.34 -1.73 -16.15
N GLU A 130 -3.17 -2.35 -16.98
CA GLU A 130 -4.17 -3.36 -16.59
C GLU A 130 -3.54 -4.74 -16.45
#